data_AF-A0A941Z6V2-F1
#
_entry.id   AF-A0A941Z6V2-F1
#
_cell.length_a   1.000
_cell.length_b   1.000
_cell.length_c   1.000
_cell.angle_alpha   90.00
_cell.angle_beta   90.00
_cell.angle_gamma   90.00
#
_symmetry.space_group_name_H-M   'P 1'
#
loop_
_entity.id
_entity.type
_entity.pdbx_description
1 polymer ?
#
loop_
_entity_poly.entity_id
_entity_poly.type
_entity_poly.pdbx_seq_one_letter_code
_entity_poly.pdbx_strand_id
1 'polypeptide(L)'
;MDFQNKFYSILLLFVFTLLINLPFGFARAKAKRYSFRWFLYIHVPIPVIFIMRTLSHIEMKYIPVFAMAAVMGQIIGGKLEI
;
A
#
# COMPACT_ATOMS: atom_id res chain seq x y z
N MET A 1 12.63 -12.44 16.35
CA MET A 1 11.81 -13.09 15.31
C MET A 1 12.75 -13.86 14.43
N ASP A 2 12.53 -15.17 14.26
CA ASP A 2 13.36 -15.98 13.36
C ASP A 2 13.32 -15.43 11.92
N PHE A 3 14.39 -15.67 11.15
CA PHE A 3 14.52 -15.16 9.78
C PHE A 3 13.31 -15.53 8.92
N GLN A 4 12.83 -16.76 9.02
CA GLN A 4 11.69 -17.27 8.28
C GLN A 4 10.38 -16.54 8.67
N ASN A 5 10.15 -16.29 9.96
CA ASN A 5 9.01 -15.51 10.43
C ASN A 5 9.06 -14.06 9.91
N LYS A 6 10.26 -13.46 9.87
CA LYS A 6 10.47 -12.12 9.31
C LYS A 6 10.17 -12.05 7.83
N PHE A 7 10.61 -13.04 7.06
CA PHE A 7 10.28 -13.15 5.64
C PHE A 7 8.76 -13.21 5.42
N TYR A 8 8.05 -14.07 6.17
CA TYR A 8 6.60 -14.17 6.05
C TYR A 8 5.87 -12.88 6.44
N SER A 9 6.28 -12.19 7.49
CA SER A 9 5.68 -10.90 7.87
C SER A 9 5.88 -9.83 6.79
N ILE A 10 7.07 -9.77 6.18
CA ILE A 10 7.35 -8.84 5.08
C ILE A 10 6.50 -9.18 3.86
N LEU A 11 6.44 -10.46 3.47
CA LEU A 11 5.64 -10.92 2.33
C LEU A 11 4.15 -10.64 2.54
N LEU A 12 3.62 -10.96 3.71
CA LEU A 12 2.23 -10.71 4.07
C LEU A 12 1.90 -9.22 4.00
N LEU A 13 2.76 -8.36 4.57
CA LEU A 13 2.56 -6.92 4.54
C LEU A 13 2.72 -6.34 3.12
N PHE A 14 3.59 -6.91 2.28
CA PHE A 14 3.70 -6.54 0.88
C PHE A 14 2.40 -6.84 0.12
N VAL A 15 1.89 -8.07 0.24
CA VAL A 15 0.63 -8.48 -0.40
C VAL A 15 -0.53 -7.63 0.12
N PHE A 16 -0.63 -7.43 1.43
CA PHE A 16 -1.61 -6.54 2.05
C PHE A 16 -1.53 -5.13 1.47
N THR A 17 -0.33 -4.57 1.35
CA THR A 17 -0.08 -3.23 0.81
C THR A 17 -0.53 -3.13 -0.65
N LEU A 18 -0.27 -4.16 -1.46
CA LEU A 18 -0.73 -4.20 -2.85
C LEU A 18 -2.26 -4.28 -2.92
N LEU A 19 -2.87 -5.19 -2.15
CA LEU A 19 -4.31 -5.42 -2.13
C LEU A 19 -5.09 -4.20 -1.65
N ILE A 20 -4.64 -3.51 -0.61
CA ILE A 20 -5.30 -2.28 -0.17
C ILE A 20 -5.14 -1.17 -1.22
N ASN A 21 -4.00 -1.07 -1.91
CA ASN A 21 -3.82 -0.01 -2.90
C ASN A 21 -4.57 -0.24 -4.22
N LEU A 22 -5.03 -1.46 -4.54
CA LEU A 22 -5.85 -1.73 -5.73
C LEU A 22 -7.18 -0.94 -5.77
N PRO A 23 -8.10 -1.08 -4.78
CA PRO A 23 -9.36 -0.33 -4.79
C PRO A 23 -9.13 1.18 -4.66
N PHE A 24 -8.11 1.60 -3.92
CA PHE A 24 -7.73 3.01 -3.81
C PHE A 24 -7.17 3.57 -5.14
N GLY A 25 -6.38 2.78 -5.88
CA GLY A 25 -5.90 3.13 -7.22
C GLY A 25 -7.03 3.32 -8.22
N PHE A 26 -8.02 2.42 -8.17
CA PHE A 26 -9.24 2.49 -8.97
C PHE A 26 -10.07 3.75 -8.64
N ALA A 27 -10.35 3.98 -7.36
CA ALA A 27 -11.09 5.15 -6.90
C ALA A 27 -10.38 6.46 -7.23
N ARG A 28 -9.04 6.49 -7.11
CA ARG A 28 -8.19 7.61 -7.51
C ARG A 28 -8.30 7.91 -9.01
N ALA A 29 -8.29 6.89 -9.86
CA ALA A 29 -8.39 7.07 -11.31
C ALA A 29 -9.75 7.66 -11.74
N LYS A 30 -10.84 7.31 -11.04
CA LYS A 30 -12.19 7.86 -11.28
C LYS A 30 -12.42 9.24 -10.62
N ALA A 31 -11.52 9.69 -9.75
CA ALA A 31 -11.63 10.99 -9.09
C ALA A 31 -10.99 12.12 -9.92
N LYS A 32 -11.55 13.34 -9.81
CA LYS A 32 -10.93 14.54 -10.39
C LYS A 32 -9.52 14.71 -9.81
N ARG A 33 -8.49 14.71 -10.68
CA ARG A 33 -7.10 14.91 -10.28
C ARG A 33 -6.95 16.19 -9.46
N TYR A 34 -6.19 16.12 -8.37
CA TYR A 34 -6.00 17.21 -7.39
C TYR A 34 -7.24 17.63 -6.58
N SER A 35 -8.34 16.87 -6.65
CA SER A 35 -9.44 17.04 -5.68
C SER A 35 -9.05 16.50 -4.31
N PHE A 36 -9.78 16.95 -3.28
CA PHE A 36 -9.62 16.41 -1.93
C PHE A 36 -9.82 14.88 -1.87
N ARG A 37 -10.79 14.34 -2.63
CA ARG A 37 -11.00 12.89 -2.74
C ARG A 37 -9.81 12.17 -3.37
N TRP A 38 -9.27 12.73 -4.45
CA TRP A 38 -8.06 12.19 -5.10
C TRP A 38 -6.86 12.18 -4.15
N PHE A 39 -6.69 13.24 -3.36
CA PHE A 39 -5.67 13.31 -2.32
C PHE A 39 -5.86 12.22 -1.26
N LEU A 40 -7.08 12.05 -0.74
CA LEU A 40 -7.40 11.01 0.24
C LEU A 40 -7.12 9.61 -0.31
N TYR A 41 -7.46 9.33 -1.56
CA TYR A 41 -7.24 8.00 -2.12
C TYR A 41 -5.77 7.61 -2.24
N ILE A 42 -4.86 8.58 -2.30
CA ILE A 42 -3.42 8.36 -2.29
C ILE A 42 -2.89 8.26 -0.86
N HIS A 43 -3.33 9.16 0.02
CA HIS A 43 -2.72 9.33 1.33
C HIS A 43 -3.31 8.41 2.39
N VAL A 44 -4.60 8.04 2.35
CA VAL A 44 -5.23 7.16 3.36
C VAL A 44 -4.55 5.79 3.46
N PRO A 45 -4.15 5.12 2.36
CA PRO A 45 -3.40 3.87 2.46
C PRO A 45 -2.07 4.01 3.23
N ILE A 46 -1.40 5.17 3.18
CA ILE A 46 -0.05 5.35 3.73
C ILE A 46 -0.04 5.22 5.27
N PRO A 47 -0.87 5.93 6.06
CA PRO A 47 -1.00 5.70 7.50
C PRO A 47 -1.38 4.27 7.85
N VAL A 48 -2.26 3.62 7.08
CA VAL A 48 -2.65 2.23 7.33
C VAL A 48 -1.45 1.31 7.22
N ILE A 49 -0.67 1.43 6.14
CA ILE A 49 0.56 0.64 5.94
C ILE A 49 1.59 0.95 7.04
N PHE A 50 1.74 2.22 7.40
CA PHE A 50 2.66 2.65 8.47
C PHE A 50 2.31 2.03 9.83
N ILE A 51 1.04 2.02 10.21
CA ILE A 51 0.55 1.41 11.45
C ILE A 51 0.81 -0.11 11.41
N MET A 52 0.38 -0.80 10.35
CA MET A 52 0.54 -2.24 10.21
C MET A 52 2.02 -2.68 10.25
N ARG A 53 2.88 -1.92 9.59
CA ARG A 53 4.33 -2.12 9.60
C ARG A 53 4.90 -1.99 11.02
N THR A 54 4.46 -0.97 11.75
CA THR A 54 4.93 -0.67 13.11
C THR A 54 4.48 -1.73 14.11
N LEU A 55 3.22 -2.18 14.01
CA LEU A 55 2.69 -3.30 14.80
C LEU A 55 3.38 -4.63 14.48
N SER A 56 3.89 -4.80 13.25
CA SER A 56 4.65 -5.98 12.84
C SER A 56 6.14 -5.91 13.20
N HIS A 57 6.60 -4.84 13.87
CA HIS A 57 8.00 -4.61 14.26
C HIS A 57 9.00 -4.73 13.09
N ILE A 58 8.59 -4.42 11.87
CA ILE A 58 9.46 -4.48 10.69
C ILE A 58 10.37 -3.25 10.66
N GLU A 59 11.65 -3.43 10.37
CA GLU A 59 12.69 -2.37 10.36
C GLU A 59 12.47 -1.31 9.25
N MET A 60 13.06 -0.10 9.41
CA MET A 60 12.80 1.03 8.49
C MET A 60 13.38 0.82 7.10
N LYS A 61 14.40 -0.03 7.01
CA LYS A 61 15.02 -0.41 5.73
C LYS A 61 14.06 -1.08 4.74
N TYR A 62 12.92 -1.59 5.20
CA TYR A 62 11.91 -2.21 4.33
C TYR A 62 10.81 -1.25 3.85
N ILE A 63 10.84 0.03 4.25
CA ILE A 63 9.88 1.04 3.76
C ILE A 63 9.88 1.11 2.21
N PRO A 64 11.03 1.11 1.51
CA PRO A 64 11.03 1.12 0.04
C PRO A 64 10.29 -0.07 -0.60
N VAL A 65 10.30 -1.24 0.05
CA VAL A 65 9.60 -2.46 -0.43
C VAL A 65 8.08 -2.24 -0.39
N PHE A 66 7.57 -1.69 0.71
CA PHE A 66 6.13 -1.38 0.83
C PHE A 66 5.72 -0.18 -0.02
N ALA A 67 6.60 0.82 -0.19
CA ALA A 67 6.36 1.93 -1.09
C ALA A 67 6.22 1.45 -2.55
N MET A 68 7.07 0.53 -2.98
CA MET A 68 6.97 -0.11 -4.30
C MET A 68 5.64 -0.86 -4.46
N ALA A 69 5.25 -1.66 -3.46
CA ALA A 69 3.95 -2.35 -3.46
C ALA A 69 2.77 -1.38 -3.55
N ALA A 70 2.83 -0.26 -2.83
CA ALA A 70 1.79 0.75 -2.82
C ALA A 70 1.65 1.43 -4.19
N VAL A 71 2.78 1.84 -4.79
CA VAL A 71 2.80 2.43 -6.14
C VAL A 71 2.29 1.43 -7.17
N MET A 72 2.72 0.17 -7.12
CA MET A 72 2.21 -0.89 -8.00
C MET A 72 0.70 -1.06 -7.85
N GLY A 73 0.18 -1.17 -6.63
CA GLY A 73 -1.25 -1.30 -6.37
C GLY A 73 -2.05 -0.10 -6.88
N GLN A 74 -1.54 1.13 -6.71
CA GLN A 74 -2.19 2.35 -7.20
C GLN A 74 -2.23 2.42 -8.74
N ILE A 75 -1.16 1.99 -9.40
CA ILE A 75 -1.08 1.96 -10.88
C ILE A 75 -1.98 0.86 -11.43
N ILE A 76 -1.87 -0.37 -10.92
CA ILE A 76 -2.67 -1.51 -11.38
C ILE A 76 -4.15 -1.22 -11.12
N GLY A 77 -4.49 -0.77 -9.91
CA GLY A 77 -5.85 -0.40 -9.53
C GLY A 77 -6.43 0.69 -10.44
N GLY A 78 -5.63 1.69 -10.80
CA GLY A 78 -6.05 2.75 -11.71
C GLY A 78 -6.25 2.34 -13.16
N LYS A 79 -5.81 1.14 -13.55
CA LYS A 79 -6.04 0.54 -14.87
C LYS A 79 -7.21 -0.44 -14.89
N LEU A 80 -7.83 -0.73 -13.74
CA LEU A 80 -8.97 -1.62 -13.67
C LEU A 80 -10.21 -0.92 -14.26
N GLU A 81 -10.77 -1.48 -15.32
CA GLU A 81 -12.01 -1.04 -15.96
C GLU A 81 -13.20 -1.88 -15.46
N ILE A 82 -13.42 -1.86 -14.15
CA ILE A 82 -14.59 -2.47 -13.49
C ILE A 82 -15.73 -1.46 -13.39
#